data_AF-A4RW79-F1
#
_entry.id   AF-A4RW79-F1
#
_cell.length_a   1.000
_cell.length_b   1.000
_cell.length_c   1.000
_cell.angle_alpha   90.00
_cell.angle_beta   90.00
_cell.angle_gamma   90.00
#
_symmetry.space_group_name_H-M   'P 1'
#
loop_
_entity.id
_entity.type
_entity.pdbx_description
1 polymer ?
#
loop_
_entity_poly.entity_id
_entity_poly.type
_entity_poly.pdbx_seq_one_letter_code
_entity_poly.pdbx_strand_id
1 'polypeptide(L)'
;MRGFTKRGAVEATIRLEVNGMRERFRVGKDLAELIATRYASRRRVISELWTYFSANELVNEDDVSEVRVDEPMRIVFEDAGVSLPKSPETVKFQRVCDVACEKFLTALEPLEIKYNIKTSGISPSKPDCYDIEAEEPDSGPWGLAPPYEHDYRVAKDVDACEQHIRLAFDFIDSHLERRDFLLRFAESPIDFINSCVLNQAKGVYKAEDVTQGSADEVELRHASRASDAFREPWVDEAMLRLLE
;
A
#
# COMPACT_ATOMS: atom_id res chain seq x y z
N MET A 1 26.38 27.32 -38.79
CA MET A 1 25.01 27.90 -38.71
C MET A 1 25.12 29.42 -38.83
N ARG A 2 24.55 30.02 -39.89
CA ARG A 2 24.51 31.49 -40.02
C ARG A 2 23.36 32.02 -39.15
N GLY A 3 23.69 32.73 -38.08
CA GLY A 3 22.70 33.42 -37.26
C GLY A 3 22.14 34.63 -38.00
N PHE A 4 20.84 34.64 -38.27
CA PHE A 4 20.15 35.81 -38.78
C PHE A 4 19.89 36.78 -37.63
N THR A 5 20.63 37.89 -37.56
CA THR A 5 20.30 39.01 -36.67
C THR A 5 19.23 39.88 -37.31
N LYS A 6 17.95 39.64 -36.97
CA LYS A 6 16.86 40.58 -37.31
C LYS A 6 17.00 41.83 -36.42
N ARG A 7 17.01 43.02 -37.03
CA ARG A 7 16.92 44.31 -36.32
C ARG A 7 15.46 44.72 -36.22
N GLY A 8 14.99 45.06 -35.01
CA GLY A 8 13.62 45.50 -34.75
C GLY A 8 12.94 44.78 -33.58
N ALA A 9 11.81 45.31 -33.14
CA ALA A 9 10.94 44.65 -32.16
C ALA A 9 10.25 43.45 -32.83
N VAL A 10 10.33 42.27 -32.22
CA VAL A 10 9.70 41.04 -32.70
C VAL A 10 8.70 40.57 -31.67
N GLU A 11 7.44 40.41 -32.06
CA GLU A 11 6.44 39.77 -31.21
C GLU A 11 6.62 38.25 -31.26
N ALA A 12 6.68 37.63 -30.08
CA ALA A 12 6.75 36.19 -29.89
C ALA A 12 5.60 35.73 -28.98
N THR A 13 5.01 34.58 -29.28
CA THR A 13 3.99 33.96 -28.43
C THR A 13 4.62 32.82 -27.64
N ILE A 14 4.57 32.91 -26.31
CA ILE A 14 5.02 31.86 -25.39
C ILE A 14 3.79 31.07 -24.98
N ARG A 15 3.80 29.74 -25.22
CA ARG A 15 2.73 28.83 -24.80
C ARG A 15 3.20 28.02 -23.61
N LEU A 16 2.43 28.08 -22.52
CA LEU A 16 2.68 27.34 -21.30
C LEU A 16 1.62 26.25 -21.16
N GLU A 17 2.07 25.01 -21.19
CA GLU A 17 1.25 23.83 -20.91
C GLU A 17 1.68 23.25 -19.56
N VAL A 18 0.73 23.10 -18.63
CA VAL A 18 1.02 22.50 -17.32
C VAL A 18 1.07 20.99 -17.48
N ASN A 19 2.27 20.44 -17.63
CA ASN A 19 2.46 18.99 -17.73
C ASN A 19 2.23 18.34 -16.35
N GLY A 20 1.25 17.43 -16.26
CA GLY A 20 1.09 16.55 -15.10
C GLY A 20 -0.13 16.76 -14.20
N MET A 21 -1.05 17.68 -14.51
CA MET A 21 -2.36 17.67 -13.82
C MET A 21 -3.29 16.66 -14.50
N ARG A 22 -4.00 15.87 -13.68
CA ARG A 22 -5.13 15.00 -14.11
C ARG A 22 -6.02 15.74 -15.12
N GLU A 23 -6.61 15.04 -16.09
CA GLU A 23 -7.48 15.63 -17.14
C GLU A 23 -8.35 16.76 -16.56
N ARG A 24 -7.98 18.02 -16.85
CA ARG A 24 -8.74 19.21 -16.42
C ARG A 24 -9.45 19.80 -17.62
N PHE A 25 -10.73 20.08 -17.43
CA PHE A 25 -11.60 20.67 -18.43
C PHE A 25 -12.16 21.98 -17.90
N ARG A 26 -12.33 22.93 -18.81
CA ARG A 26 -13.16 24.11 -18.59
C ARG A 26 -14.63 23.67 -18.71
N VAL A 27 -15.40 23.92 -17.67
CA VAL A 27 -16.85 23.65 -17.65
C VAL A 27 -17.57 24.79 -18.38
N GLY A 28 -18.55 24.45 -19.21
CA GLY A 28 -19.42 25.41 -19.90
C GLY A 28 -20.08 26.36 -18.90
N LYS A 29 -20.15 27.66 -19.22
CA LYS A 29 -20.54 28.72 -18.28
C LYS A 29 -21.86 28.41 -17.58
N ASP A 30 -22.86 28.00 -18.34
CA ASP A 30 -24.22 27.80 -17.83
C ASP A 30 -24.30 26.60 -16.88
N LEU A 31 -23.57 25.52 -17.19
CA LEU A 31 -23.43 24.38 -16.27
C LEU A 31 -22.59 24.76 -15.03
N ALA A 32 -21.51 25.52 -15.22
CA ALA A 32 -20.61 25.95 -14.15
C ALA A 32 -21.31 26.83 -13.11
N GLU A 33 -22.31 27.61 -13.51
CA GLU A 33 -23.15 28.40 -12.60
C GLU A 33 -24.06 27.52 -11.73
N LEU A 34 -24.57 26.40 -12.26
CA LEU A 34 -25.40 25.45 -11.51
C LEU A 34 -24.59 24.61 -10.53
N ILE A 35 -23.45 24.06 -10.97
CA ILE A 35 -22.59 23.20 -10.12
C ILE A 35 -21.51 24.00 -9.36
N ALA A 36 -21.56 25.33 -9.44
CA ALA A 36 -20.60 26.27 -8.83
C ALA A 36 -19.11 25.98 -9.14
N THR A 37 -18.81 25.29 -10.24
CA THR A 37 -17.46 24.80 -10.57
C THR A 37 -17.07 25.17 -12.00
N ARG A 38 -16.01 25.98 -12.15
CA ARG A 38 -15.54 26.49 -13.46
C ARG A 38 -14.52 25.60 -14.14
N TYR A 39 -13.66 24.95 -13.37
CA TYR A 39 -12.60 24.06 -13.85
C TYR A 39 -12.64 22.78 -13.03
N ALA A 40 -12.70 21.63 -13.70
CA ALA A 40 -12.82 20.36 -13.01
C ALA A 40 -12.35 19.19 -13.87
N SER A 41 -12.06 18.07 -13.20
CA SER A 41 -11.95 16.77 -13.89
C SER A 41 -13.33 16.19 -14.16
N ARG A 42 -13.44 15.28 -15.13
CA ARG A 42 -14.70 14.54 -15.41
C ARG A 42 -15.31 13.94 -14.15
N ARG A 43 -14.47 13.32 -13.30
CA ARG A 43 -14.90 12.72 -12.03
C ARG A 43 -15.51 13.74 -11.07
N ARG A 44 -14.88 14.92 -10.94
CA ARG A 44 -15.37 15.99 -10.08
C ARG A 44 -16.70 16.54 -10.60
N VAL A 45 -16.84 16.76 -11.91
CA VAL A 45 -18.11 17.19 -12.53
C VAL A 45 -19.24 16.20 -12.23
N ILE A 46 -19.00 14.90 -12.37
CA ILE A 46 -19.99 13.85 -12.05
C ILE A 46 -20.37 13.90 -10.56
N SER A 47 -19.39 14.10 -9.67
CA SER A 47 -19.63 14.24 -8.24
C SER A 47 -20.47 15.47 -7.91
N GLU A 48 -20.17 16.62 -8.51
CA GLU A 48 -20.93 17.86 -8.27
C GLU A 48 -22.35 17.77 -8.84
N LEU A 49 -22.53 17.12 -9.99
CA LEU A 49 -23.87 16.82 -10.53
C LEU A 49 -24.67 15.97 -9.55
N TRP A 50 -24.07 14.93 -8.98
CA TRP A 50 -24.73 14.10 -7.97
C TRP A 50 -25.12 14.92 -6.74
N THR A 51 -24.21 15.77 -6.25
CA THR A 51 -24.48 16.69 -5.13
C THR A 51 -25.63 17.63 -5.45
N TYR A 52 -25.67 18.19 -6.66
CA TYR A 52 -26.75 19.05 -7.13
C TYR A 52 -28.12 18.34 -7.12
N PHE A 53 -28.22 17.15 -7.71
CA PHE A 53 -29.49 16.41 -7.75
C PHE A 53 -29.93 15.96 -6.34
N SER A 54 -28.98 15.56 -5.50
CA SER A 54 -29.25 15.15 -4.13
C SER A 54 -29.73 16.33 -3.26
N ALA A 55 -29.08 17.49 -3.38
CA ALA A 55 -29.42 18.68 -2.59
C ALA A 55 -30.78 19.27 -2.96
N ASN A 56 -31.24 19.06 -4.20
CA ASN A 56 -32.53 19.55 -4.70
C ASN A 56 -33.65 18.49 -4.64
N GLU A 57 -33.41 17.34 -3.98
CA GLU A 57 -34.39 16.23 -3.87
C GLU A 57 -34.93 15.80 -5.25
N LEU A 58 -34.03 15.73 -6.23
CA LEU A 58 -34.33 15.36 -7.62
C LEU A 58 -34.04 13.90 -7.93
N VAL A 59 -33.39 13.17 -7.02
CA VAL A 59 -33.13 11.73 -7.15
C VAL A 59 -34.43 10.98 -6.88
N ASN A 60 -34.76 9.99 -7.72
CA ASN A 60 -35.96 9.18 -7.52
C ASN A 60 -35.80 8.27 -6.28
N GLU A 61 -36.82 8.23 -5.42
CA GLU A 61 -36.82 7.42 -4.20
C GLU A 61 -36.89 5.91 -4.50
N ASP A 62 -37.57 5.53 -5.59
CA ASP A 62 -37.75 4.13 -5.99
C ASP A 62 -36.53 3.57 -6.73
N ASP A 63 -35.85 4.42 -7.52
CA ASP A 63 -34.65 4.05 -8.29
C ASP A 63 -33.59 5.16 -8.27
N VAL A 64 -32.56 4.95 -7.44
CA VAL A 64 -31.42 5.87 -7.25
C VAL A 64 -30.61 6.09 -8.54
N SER A 65 -30.78 5.24 -9.56
CA SER A 65 -30.14 5.41 -10.87
C SER A 65 -30.83 6.45 -11.76
N GLU A 66 -32.00 6.94 -11.37
CA GLU A 66 -32.78 7.90 -12.14
C GLU A 66 -32.95 9.24 -11.39
N VAL A 67 -32.90 10.33 -12.16
CA VAL A 67 -33.02 11.70 -11.66
C VAL A 67 -34.06 12.49 -12.45
N ARG A 68 -34.77 13.37 -11.76
CA ARG A 68 -35.69 14.34 -12.36
C ARG A 68 -34.91 15.60 -12.73
N VAL A 69 -34.90 15.93 -14.03
CA VAL A 69 -34.22 17.14 -14.52
C VAL A 69 -35.14 18.35 -14.33
N ASP A 70 -34.73 19.24 -13.42
CA ASP A 70 -35.40 20.49 -13.12
C ASP A 70 -35.24 21.52 -14.25
N GLU A 71 -36.02 22.60 -14.19
CA GLU A 71 -36.06 23.62 -15.25
C GLU A 71 -34.70 24.25 -15.56
N PRO A 72 -33.89 24.68 -14.56
CA PRO A 72 -32.59 25.30 -14.81
C PRO A 72 -31.63 24.36 -15.54
N MET A 73 -31.51 23.11 -15.08
CA MET A 73 -30.65 22.12 -15.72
C MET A 73 -31.15 21.76 -17.13
N ARG A 74 -32.48 21.76 -17.35
CA ARG A 74 -33.07 21.51 -18.67
C ARG A 74 -32.74 22.60 -19.66
N ILE A 75 -32.85 23.87 -19.28
CA ILE A 75 -32.48 25.01 -20.14
C ILE A 75 -31.02 24.86 -20.59
N VAL A 76 -30.12 24.55 -19.66
CA VAL A 76 -28.69 24.33 -19.96
C VAL A 76 -28.48 23.20 -20.98
N PHE A 77 -29.20 22.07 -20.83
CA PHE A 77 -29.11 20.96 -21.78
C PHE A 77 -29.75 21.25 -23.15
N GLU A 78 -30.89 21.95 -23.18
CA GLU A 78 -31.58 22.33 -24.41
C GLU A 78 -30.75 23.33 -25.23
N ASP A 79 -30.12 24.32 -24.58
CA ASP A 79 -29.22 25.28 -25.22
C ASP A 79 -27.98 24.59 -25.84
N ALA A 80 -27.54 23.48 -25.27
CA ALA A 80 -26.48 22.62 -25.83
C ALA A 80 -26.96 21.68 -26.96
N GLY A 81 -28.23 21.80 -27.38
CA GLY A 81 -28.84 21.02 -28.46
C GLY A 81 -29.23 19.60 -28.04
N VAL A 82 -29.38 19.33 -26.74
CA VAL A 82 -29.82 18.03 -26.21
C VAL A 82 -31.26 18.14 -25.75
N SER A 83 -32.18 17.55 -26.52
CA SER A 83 -33.57 17.42 -26.08
C SER A 83 -33.66 16.26 -25.09
N LEU A 84 -33.94 16.59 -23.83
CA LEU A 84 -34.39 15.62 -22.84
C LEU A 84 -35.92 15.42 -22.96
N PRO A 85 -36.48 14.29 -22.47
CA PRO A 85 -37.92 14.09 -22.44
C PRO A 85 -38.61 15.23 -21.67
N LYS A 86 -39.71 15.77 -22.23
CA LYS A 86 -40.48 16.89 -21.66
C LYS A 86 -41.50 16.47 -20.60
N SER A 87 -41.76 15.17 -20.48
CA SER A 87 -42.71 14.54 -19.55
C SER A 87 -42.06 14.30 -18.18
N PRO A 88 -42.83 14.03 -17.10
CA PRO A 88 -42.32 13.73 -15.75
C PRO A 88 -41.63 12.36 -15.66
N GLU A 89 -40.91 11.97 -16.72
CA GLU A 89 -40.15 10.75 -16.80
C GLU A 89 -38.74 11.06 -16.30
N THR A 90 -38.37 10.32 -15.27
CA THR A 90 -37.03 10.28 -14.70
C THR A 90 -36.03 9.87 -15.79
N VAL A 91 -34.88 10.53 -15.80
CA VAL A 91 -33.80 10.23 -16.75
C VAL A 91 -32.69 9.50 -16.00
N LYS A 92 -32.10 8.48 -16.61
CA LYS A 92 -30.95 7.79 -16.02
C LYS A 92 -29.81 8.79 -15.76
N PHE A 93 -29.30 8.81 -14.53
CA PHE A 93 -28.21 9.69 -14.12
C PHE A 93 -26.96 9.52 -15.00
N GLN A 94 -26.69 8.29 -15.44
CA GLN A 94 -25.61 8.02 -16.39
C GLN A 94 -25.74 8.83 -17.69
N ARG A 95 -26.95 8.95 -18.24
CA ARG A 95 -27.19 9.73 -19.46
C ARG A 95 -26.90 11.21 -19.26
N VAL A 96 -27.25 11.74 -18.08
CA VAL A 96 -26.96 13.13 -17.69
C VAL A 96 -25.44 13.34 -17.59
N CYS A 97 -24.72 12.40 -16.98
CA CYS A 97 -23.27 12.43 -16.87
C CYS A 97 -22.58 12.41 -18.24
N ASP A 98 -23.02 11.54 -19.15
CA ASP A 98 -22.47 11.42 -20.50
C ASP A 98 -22.65 12.74 -21.27
N VAL A 99 -23.86 13.30 -21.26
CA VAL A 99 -24.15 14.58 -21.92
C VAL A 99 -23.34 15.72 -21.31
N ALA A 100 -23.25 15.79 -19.98
CA ALA A 100 -22.44 16.78 -19.29
C ALA A 100 -20.96 16.69 -19.71
N CYS A 101 -20.42 15.47 -19.77
CA CYS A 101 -19.02 15.25 -20.13
C CYS A 101 -18.72 15.51 -21.61
N GLU A 102 -19.65 15.22 -22.51
CA GLU A 102 -19.46 15.38 -23.96
C GLU A 102 -19.67 16.82 -24.44
N LYS A 103 -20.64 17.54 -23.87
CA LYS A 103 -21.09 18.85 -24.37
C LYS A 103 -20.57 20.04 -23.56
N PHE A 104 -20.29 19.85 -22.27
CA PHE A 104 -19.98 20.96 -21.36
C PHE A 104 -18.53 20.95 -20.88
N LEU A 105 -17.71 19.98 -21.31
CA LEU A 105 -16.29 19.93 -20.96
C LEU A 105 -15.43 20.24 -22.18
N THR A 106 -14.72 21.36 -22.11
CA THR A 106 -13.74 21.76 -23.12
C THR A 106 -12.33 21.58 -22.58
N ALA A 107 -11.41 21.06 -23.41
CA ALA A 107 -10.00 20.98 -23.03
C ALA A 107 -9.46 22.37 -22.66
N LEU A 108 -8.62 22.45 -21.63
CA LEU A 108 -8.05 23.71 -21.20
C LEU A 108 -7.10 24.23 -22.29
N GLU A 109 -7.33 25.46 -22.77
CA GLU A 109 -6.43 26.09 -23.73
C GLU A 109 -5.07 26.35 -23.05
N PRO A 110 -3.94 26.12 -23.76
CA PRO A 110 -2.63 26.51 -23.25
C PRO A 110 -2.58 28.00 -22.91
N LEU A 111 -1.90 28.35 -21.83
CA LEU A 111 -1.74 29.75 -21.47
C LEU A 111 -0.81 30.43 -22.48
N GLU A 112 -1.33 31.42 -23.21
CA GLU A 112 -0.55 32.19 -24.19
C GLU A 112 -0.10 33.53 -23.62
N ILE A 113 1.21 33.76 -23.58
CA ILE A 113 1.82 35.05 -23.23
C ILE A 113 2.42 35.67 -24.49
N LYS A 114 1.89 36.83 -24.90
CA LYS A 114 2.47 37.63 -25.99
C LYS A 114 3.63 38.46 -25.45
N TYR A 115 4.83 38.17 -25.93
CA TYR A 115 6.07 38.80 -25.50
C TYR A 115 6.71 39.60 -26.63
N ASN A 116 7.07 40.86 -26.36
CA ASN A 116 7.72 41.71 -27.35
C ASN A 116 9.24 41.75 -27.13
N ILE A 117 9.98 41.05 -27.99
CA ILE A 117 11.43 40.96 -27.96
C ILE A 117 12.02 42.22 -28.60
N LYS A 118 12.62 43.08 -27.77
CA LYS A 118 13.36 44.27 -28.24
C LYS A 118 14.82 43.89 -28.49
N THR A 119 15.24 43.92 -29.76
CA THR A 119 16.62 43.60 -30.17
C THR A 119 17.60 44.79 -30.10
N SER A 120 17.09 45.98 -29.76
CA SER A 120 17.86 47.22 -29.65
C SER A 120 17.40 48.03 -28.44
N GLY A 121 18.34 48.64 -27.72
CA GLY A 121 18.06 49.44 -26.52
C GLY A 121 18.75 48.89 -25.28
N ILE A 122 18.48 49.51 -24.14
CA ILE A 122 19.01 49.07 -22.84
C ILE A 122 18.30 47.77 -22.46
N SER A 123 19.07 46.74 -22.09
CA SER A 123 18.52 45.48 -21.60
C SER A 123 17.62 45.76 -20.38
N PRO A 124 16.44 45.12 -20.28
CA PRO A 124 15.59 45.29 -19.12
C PRO A 124 16.38 44.91 -17.86
N SER A 125 16.43 45.82 -16.88
CA SER A 125 17.20 45.61 -15.65
C SER A 125 16.52 44.63 -14.68
N LYS A 126 15.23 44.31 -14.93
CA LYS A 126 14.41 43.43 -14.12
C LYS A 126 13.68 42.43 -15.03
N PRO A 127 13.46 41.19 -14.56
CA PRO A 127 12.64 40.21 -15.27
C PRO A 127 11.16 40.65 -15.31
N ASP A 128 10.46 40.27 -16.38
CA ASP A 128 9.00 40.36 -16.44
C ASP A 128 8.41 39.19 -15.62
N CYS A 129 7.55 39.52 -14.65
CA CYS A 129 6.92 38.54 -13.76
C CYS A 129 5.44 38.39 -14.13
N TYR A 130 4.97 37.14 -14.23
CA TYR A 130 3.58 36.81 -14.49
C TYR A 130 3.07 35.93 -13.36
N ASP A 131 2.05 36.40 -12.63
CA ASP A 131 1.35 35.60 -11.65
C ASP A 131 0.27 34.77 -12.35
N ILE A 132 0.27 33.46 -12.10
CA ILE A 132 -0.68 32.51 -12.68
C ILE A 132 -1.38 31.82 -11.52
N GLU A 133 -2.70 31.97 -11.45
CA GLU A 133 -3.53 31.25 -10.49
C GLU A 133 -3.55 29.77 -10.87
N ALA A 134 -2.79 28.96 -10.13
CA ALA A 134 -2.82 27.51 -10.22
C ALA A 134 -3.63 26.96 -9.04
N GLU A 135 -4.80 26.40 -9.31
CA GLU A 135 -5.57 25.69 -8.30
C GLU A 135 -4.82 24.40 -7.93
N GLU A 136 -4.50 24.25 -6.65
CA GLU A 136 -3.78 23.10 -6.10
C GLU A 136 -4.55 21.80 -6.44
N PRO A 137 -3.88 20.70 -6.83
CA PRO A 137 -4.58 19.42 -6.94
C PRO A 137 -5.25 19.15 -5.59
N ASP A 138 -6.50 18.68 -5.59
CA ASP A 138 -7.16 18.19 -4.38
C ASP A 138 -6.24 17.14 -3.74
N SER A 139 -5.37 17.56 -2.82
CA SER A 139 -4.97 16.73 -1.71
C SER A 139 -6.29 16.52 -1.00
N GLY A 140 -6.85 15.31 -1.10
CA GLY A 140 -7.99 14.97 -0.27
C GLY A 140 -7.66 15.28 1.21
N PRO A 141 -8.59 15.03 2.15
CA PRO A 141 -8.29 15.16 3.59
C PRO A 141 -7.04 14.38 4.03
N TRP A 142 -6.54 13.50 3.17
CA TRP A 142 -5.23 12.88 3.22
C TRP A 142 -4.38 13.37 2.06
N GLY A 143 -3.52 14.37 2.30
CA GLY A 143 -2.38 14.72 1.44
C GLY A 143 -1.31 13.63 1.43
N LEU A 144 -1.74 12.38 1.22
CA LEU A 144 -0.85 11.25 1.11
C LEU A 144 -0.12 11.37 -0.22
N ALA A 145 1.19 11.53 -0.11
CA ALA A 145 2.14 11.22 -1.15
C ALA A 145 1.71 9.93 -1.90
N PRO A 146 2.02 9.81 -3.19
CA PRO A 146 1.63 8.65 -3.97
C PRO A 146 1.95 7.35 -3.19
N PRO A 147 1.01 6.38 -3.12
CA PRO A 147 1.14 5.18 -2.28
C PRO A 147 2.39 4.31 -2.52
N TYR A 148 3.21 4.62 -3.53
CA TYR A 148 4.27 3.74 -3.99
C TYR A 148 5.66 4.03 -3.42
N GLU A 149 5.90 5.16 -2.74
CA GLU A 149 7.26 5.46 -2.22
C GLU A 149 7.42 5.25 -0.72
N HIS A 150 6.33 5.13 0.05
CA HIS A 150 6.44 5.13 1.52
C HIS A 150 6.69 3.75 2.17
N ASP A 151 6.64 2.65 1.41
CA ASP A 151 6.51 1.32 2.02
C ASP A 151 7.79 0.47 2.06
N TYR A 152 8.77 0.71 1.16
CA TYR A 152 9.94 -0.18 1.09
C TYR A 152 10.94 -0.02 2.25
N ARG A 153 11.07 1.21 2.78
CA ARG A 153 11.99 1.47 3.91
C ARG A 153 11.39 0.97 5.23
N VAL A 154 10.09 1.20 5.43
CA VAL A 154 9.37 0.72 6.61
C VAL A 154 9.32 -0.80 6.65
N ALA A 155 9.02 -1.45 5.52
CA ALA A 155 9.03 -2.92 5.44
C ALA A 155 10.41 -3.52 5.78
N LYS A 156 11.49 -2.91 5.29
CA LYS A 156 12.86 -3.39 5.58
C LYS A 156 13.25 -3.24 7.05
N ASP A 157 12.85 -2.13 7.68
CA ASP A 157 13.12 -1.89 9.10
C ASP A 157 12.31 -2.86 9.98
N VAL A 158 11.08 -3.20 9.58
CA VAL A 158 10.25 -4.22 10.23
C VAL A 158 10.89 -5.61 10.13
N ASP A 159 11.35 -6.01 8.94
CA ASP A 159 12.03 -7.30 8.75
C ASP A 159 13.30 -7.42 9.60
N ALA A 160 14.07 -6.34 9.74
CA ALA A 160 15.25 -6.31 10.62
C ALA A 160 14.84 -6.50 12.09
N CYS A 161 13.77 -5.86 12.54
CA CYS A 161 13.25 -6.04 13.90
C CYS A 161 12.80 -7.48 14.15
N GLU A 162 12.10 -8.10 13.19
CA GLU A 162 11.70 -9.51 13.31
C GLU A 162 12.90 -10.46 13.44
N GLN A 163 13.96 -10.23 12.67
CA GLN A 163 15.18 -11.05 12.78
C GLN A 163 15.84 -10.92 14.16
N HIS A 164 15.89 -9.70 14.71
CA HIS A 164 16.40 -9.48 16.06
C HIS A 164 15.55 -10.18 17.13
N ILE A 165 14.23 -10.17 16.98
CA ILE A 165 13.31 -10.88 17.89
C ILE A 165 13.53 -12.39 17.82
N ARG A 166 13.66 -12.96 16.61
CA ARG A 166 13.91 -14.41 16.43
C ARG A 166 15.22 -14.83 17.10
N LEU A 167 16.30 -14.09 16.88
CA LEU A 167 17.59 -14.38 17.53
C LEU A 167 17.50 -14.26 19.06
N ALA A 168 16.71 -13.31 19.58
CA ALA A 168 16.53 -13.16 21.02
C ALA A 168 15.82 -14.37 21.66
N PHE A 169 14.88 -15.02 20.97
CA PHE A 169 14.23 -16.23 21.49
C PHE A 169 15.23 -17.36 21.72
N ASP A 170 16.14 -17.62 20.78
CA ASP A 170 17.16 -18.67 20.91
C ASP A 170 18.08 -18.43 22.13
N PHE A 171 18.45 -17.16 22.39
CA PHE A 171 19.21 -16.81 23.58
C PHE A 171 18.41 -17.03 24.86
N ILE A 172 17.13 -16.63 24.89
CA ILE A 172 16.26 -16.81 26.05
C ILE A 172 16.14 -18.30 26.37
N ASP A 173 15.88 -19.14 25.38
CA ASP A 173 15.73 -20.58 25.58
C ASP A 173 17.03 -21.21 26.11
N SER A 174 18.18 -20.87 25.52
CA SER A 174 19.49 -21.32 26.04
C SER A 174 19.76 -20.84 27.47
N HIS A 175 19.31 -19.62 27.82
CA HIS A 175 19.44 -19.11 29.19
C HIS A 175 18.51 -19.83 30.17
N LEU A 176 17.29 -20.17 29.77
CA LEU A 176 16.35 -20.93 30.59
C LEU A 176 16.86 -22.34 30.84
N GLU A 177 17.34 -23.05 29.82
CA GLU A 177 17.92 -24.39 29.98
C GLU A 177 19.11 -24.38 30.93
N ARG A 178 20.03 -23.41 30.78
CA ARG A 178 21.19 -23.27 31.66
C ARG A 178 20.78 -22.94 33.09
N ARG A 179 19.79 -22.08 33.27
CA ARG A 179 19.25 -21.75 34.59
C ARG A 179 18.66 -22.99 35.25
N ASP A 180 17.81 -23.72 34.54
CA ASP A 180 17.12 -24.89 35.07
C ASP A 180 18.10 -26.02 35.38
N PHE A 181 19.16 -26.19 34.57
CA PHE A 181 20.27 -27.09 34.86
C PHE A 181 20.96 -26.73 36.19
N LEU A 182 21.31 -25.46 36.38
CA LEU A 182 21.98 -24.99 37.60
C LEU A 182 21.08 -25.08 38.84
N LEU A 183 19.78 -24.80 38.69
CA LEU A 183 18.80 -24.92 39.78
C LEU A 183 18.64 -26.38 40.22
N ARG A 184 18.50 -27.31 39.28
CA ARG A 184 18.41 -28.75 39.58
C ARG A 184 19.67 -29.26 40.29
N PHE A 185 20.84 -28.77 39.91
CA PHE A 185 22.09 -29.07 40.61
C PHE A 185 22.10 -28.51 42.04
N ALA A 186 21.61 -27.30 42.25
CA ALA A 186 21.57 -26.67 43.57
C ALA A 186 20.56 -27.35 44.52
N GLU A 187 19.45 -27.87 44.00
CA GLU A 187 18.42 -28.56 44.81
C GLU A 187 18.87 -29.94 45.31
N SER A 188 19.45 -30.78 44.46
CA SER A 188 20.02 -32.09 44.86
C SER A 188 21.25 -32.42 44.03
N PRO A 189 22.46 -32.03 44.48
CA PRO A 189 23.68 -32.18 43.67
C PRO A 189 24.05 -33.66 43.46
N ILE A 190 23.78 -34.53 44.43
CA ILE A 190 24.14 -35.96 44.36
C ILE A 190 23.24 -36.67 43.35
N ASP A 191 21.92 -36.50 43.45
CA ASP A 191 20.97 -37.13 42.53
C ASP A 191 21.13 -36.58 41.11
N PHE A 192 21.40 -35.28 41.00
CA PHE A 192 21.67 -34.64 39.72
C PHE A 192 22.93 -35.20 39.05
N ILE A 193 24.06 -35.27 39.75
CA ILE A 193 25.30 -35.84 39.18
C ILE A 193 25.08 -37.30 38.78
N ASN A 194 24.43 -38.10 39.63
CA ASN A 194 24.12 -39.49 39.32
C ASN A 194 23.24 -39.60 38.06
N SER A 195 22.22 -38.74 37.93
CA SER A 195 21.36 -38.67 36.74
C SER A 195 22.15 -38.22 35.51
N CYS A 196 23.01 -37.22 35.60
CA CYS A 196 23.86 -36.76 34.51
C CYS A 196 24.83 -37.85 34.04
N VAL A 197 25.50 -38.56 34.95
CA VAL A 197 26.40 -39.66 34.62
C VAL A 197 25.63 -40.82 33.97
N LEU A 198 24.47 -41.17 34.50
CA LEU A 198 23.61 -42.20 33.90
C LEU A 198 23.14 -41.80 32.50
N ASN A 199 22.73 -40.55 32.30
CA ASN A 199 22.26 -40.06 31.01
C ASN A 199 23.42 -39.92 30.00
N GLN A 200 24.61 -39.50 30.43
CA GLN A 200 25.82 -39.50 29.59
C GLN A 200 26.21 -40.93 29.20
N ALA A 201 26.16 -41.87 30.15
CA ALA A 201 26.46 -43.28 29.91
C ALA A 201 25.42 -43.98 29.03
N LYS A 202 24.15 -43.55 29.09
CA LYS A 202 23.07 -43.96 28.17
C LYS A 202 23.13 -43.28 26.80
N GLY A 203 24.10 -42.40 26.56
CA GLY A 203 24.25 -41.69 25.29
C GLY A 203 23.24 -40.54 25.06
N VAL A 204 22.46 -40.16 26.07
CA VAL A 204 21.47 -39.05 26.00
C VAL A 204 22.17 -37.69 25.97
N TYR A 205 23.41 -37.61 26.47
CA TYR A 205 24.26 -36.42 26.37
C TYR A 205 25.51 -36.74 25.54
N LYS A 206 25.35 -37.06 24.25
CA LYS A 206 26.49 -37.02 23.33
C LYS A 206 26.78 -35.55 23.00
N ALA A 207 28.05 -35.17 23.04
CA ALA A 207 28.56 -33.80 22.93
C ALA A 207 28.30 -33.10 21.57
N GLU A 208 27.41 -33.63 20.74
CA GLU A 208 27.07 -33.08 19.41
C GLU A 208 25.56 -33.06 19.13
N ASP A 209 24.70 -33.52 20.05
CA ASP A 209 23.26 -33.66 19.78
C ASP A 209 22.46 -32.44 20.26
N VAL A 210 22.72 -31.31 19.60
CA VAL A 210 21.78 -30.17 19.47
C VAL A 210 20.88 -30.37 18.23
N THR A 211 21.00 -31.48 17.51
CA THR A 211 20.18 -31.71 16.31
C THR A 211 19.85 -33.19 16.10
N GLN A 212 18.63 -33.55 16.52
CA GLN A 212 17.80 -34.62 15.96
C GLN A 212 18.40 -36.04 15.89
N GLY A 213 18.01 -36.87 16.87
CA GLY A 213 17.29 -38.10 16.59
C GLY A 213 18.05 -39.42 16.76
N SER A 214 17.28 -40.44 17.18
CA SER A 214 17.63 -41.85 17.41
C SER A 214 18.50 -42.14 18.65
N ALA A 215 17.80 -42.29 19.77
CA ALA A 215 18.28 -43.05 20.92
C ALA A 215 18.17 -44.54 20.60
N ASP A 216 19.16 -45.12 19.94
CA ASP A 216 19.30 -46.58 19.86
C ASP A 216 20.67 -47.02 20.38
N GLU A 217 20.57 -47.83 21.44
CA GLU A 217 21.48 -48.91 21.81
C GLU A 217 22.93 -48.54 22.22
N VAL A 218 23.07 -47.99 23.43
CA VAL A 218 24.27 -48.23 24.23
C VAL A 218 23.87 -49.10 25.41
N GLU A 219 23.92 -50.42 25.19
CA GLU A 219 23.76 -51.43 26.22
C GLU A 219 24.87 -51.23 27.28
N LEU A 220 24.47 -50.68 28.43
CA LEU A 220 25.32 -50.56 29.61
C LEU A 220 25.74 -51.95 30.07
N ARG A 221 26.97 -52.36 29.74
CA ARG A 221 27.64 -53.59 30.22
C ARG A 221 27.94 -53.54 31.74
N HIS A 222 26.92 -53.31 32.57
CA HIS A 222 27.01 -53.40 34.03
C HIS A 222 26.31 -54.64 34.60
N ALA A 223 25.55 -55.39 33.78
CA ALA A 223 24.83 -56.59 34.23
C ALA A 223 25.70 -57.85 34.39
N SER A 224 26.97 -57.85 33.95
CA SER A 224 27.78 -59.09 33.86
C SER A 224 28.40 -59.57 35.18
N ARG A 225 28.23 -58.84 36.28
CA ARG A 225 28.82 -59.20 37.59
C ARG A 225 27.81 -59.57 38.67
N ALA A 226 26.52 -59.31 38.46
CA ALA A 226 25.48 -59.66 39.42
C ALA A 226 24.98 -61.08 39.13
N SER A 227 25.19 -62.02 40.06
CA SER A 227 24.72 -63.40 39.91
C SER A 227 23.21 -63.51 39.75
N ASP A 228 22.45 -62.53 40.25
CA ASP A 228 20.99 -62.52 40.17
C ASP A 228 20.49 -62.34 38.74
N ALA A 229 21.26 -61.68 37.86
CA ALA A 229 20.91 -61.56 36.44
C ALA A 229 20.91 -62.94 35.74
N PHE A 230 21.68 -63.91 36.25
CA PHE A 230 21.74 -65.29 35.74
C PHE A 230 20.68 -66.21 36.38
N ARG A 231 19.79 -65.69 37.23
CA ARG A 231 18.65 -66.42 37.80
C ARG A 231 17.33 -66.11 37.12
N GLU A 232 17.36 -65.26 36.09
CA GLU A 232 16.18 -64.82 35.37
C GLU A 232 15.73 -65.85 34.32
N PRO A 233 14.43 -65.93 34.00
CA PRO A 233 13.88 -66.96 33.09
C PRO A 233 14.47 -66.92 31.67
N TRP A 234 14.98 -65.77 31.23
CA TRP A 234 15.61 -65.62 29.91
C TRP A 234 16.89 -66.47 29.77
N VAL A 235 17.52 -66.85 30.89
CA VAL A 235 18.77 -67.61 30.89
C VAL A 235 18.54 -69.04 30.39
N ASP A 236 17.47 -69.69 30.85
CA ASP A 236 17.12 -71.04 30.43
C ASP A 236 16.78 -71.08 28.93
N GLU A 237 16.05 -70.06 28.45
CA GLU A 237 15.69 -69.92 27.03
C GLU A 237 16.92 -69.60 26.16
N ALA A 238 17.84 -68.76 26.66
CA ALA A 238 19.10 -68.46 25.99
C ALA A 238 20.04 -69.67 25.95
N MET A 239 20.08 -70.48 27.02
CA MET A 239 20.84 -71.72 27.07
C MET A 239 20.33 -72.74 26.05
N LEU A 240 19.02 -72.92 25.94
CA LEU A 240 18.42 -73.82 24.95
C LEU A 240 18.77 -73.40 23.52
N ARG A 241 18.68 -72.10 23.21
CA ARG A 241 19.07 -71.56 21.89
C ARG A 241 20.56 -71.68 21.56
N LEU A 242 21.42 -71.78 22.57
CA LEU A 242 22.87 -71.93 22.37
C LEU A 242 23.29 -73.39 22.15
N LEU A 243 22.48 -74.34 22.63
CA LEU A 243 22.75 -75.78 22.56
C LEU A 243 22.11 -76.46 21.33
N GLU A 244 21.15 -75.80 20.67
CA GLU A 244 20.68 -76.14 19.31
C GLU A 244 21.66 -75.67 18.24
#